data_AF-A0A438DBF7-F1
#
_entry.id   AF-A0A438DBF7-F1
#
_cell.length_a   1.000
_cell.length_b   1.000
_cell.length_c   1.000
_cell.angle_alpha   90.00
_cell.angle_beta   90.00
_cell.angle_gamma   90.00
#
_symmetry.space_group_name_H-M   'P 1'
#
loop_
_entity.id
_entity.type
_entity.pdbx_description
1 polymer ?
#
loop_
_entity_poly.entity_id
_entity_poly.type
_entity_poly.pdbx_seq_one_letter_code
_entity_poly.pdbx_strand_id
1 'polypeptide(L)'
;MCTVIKRIAPSLAYLEQIRQHMARLPSIDPNTRTILICGYPNVGKSSFINKITRADVDVQPYAFTTKSLFVGHTDYKYLRYQVIDTPGILDRPFEDRNIIEMCSITALAHLRAAVLFFLDISGSCGYSIAAQAALFHSIKSLFMNKPLIIVCNKTDLQPLEGISEEDTKLVMEMKAEAMKTVIGQGGDPLNDEGVLLTMSTLTEEGVVSVKNAACERLLDQRVELKMKSKKMNDCLNRFHVAVPKPRDQKERPPCIPQAVLEGMAKQQAAEKEKRKLERDLEEENGGAGVYSASLKKHYILKNDDWKEDIMPEILDGHNVYDFIDPDVLQRLEELEQEEGLRAEEEDDDFEMDGKELTLEEQEALAEIRKKKSLLIQQHRIKKSTAESRPTVPRKFDKEKKFTSERMGRQLSALGLDPTLAINRFRSKSRGRKRERSLGRGGNDGDDVMDMDVDQPNKKLRARSRSLSRSRSMSRPPGEVVAGEGFKDSAQKVKALKLAKKSVKKRNKDARRGEADRVIPTLKPKHLFSGKRSIGKTTRR
;
A
#
# COMPACT_ATOMS: atom_id res chain seq x y z
N MET A 1 10.11 -12.22 48.91
CA MET A 1 9.26 -11.68 47.82
C MET A 1 7.77 -11.94 48.07
N CYS A 2 7.31 -13.20 48.20
CA CYS A 2 5.89 -13.51 48.37
C CYS A 2 5.22 -12.88 49.61
N THR A 3 5.95 -12.75 50.72
CA THR A 3 5.45 -12.09 51.96
C THR A 3 5.15 -10.61 51.76
N VAL A 4 5.94 -9.92 50.93
CA VAL A 4 5.74 -8.51 50.59
C VAL A 4 4.49 -8.36 49.72
N ILE A 5 4.28 -9.25 48.75
CA ILE A 5 3.08 -9.26 47.90
C ILE A 5 1.82 -9.50 48.73
N LYS A 6 1.85 -10.44 49.68
CA LYS A 6 0.72 -10.70 50.59
C LYS A 6 0.35 -9.48 51.43
N ARG A 7 1.33 -8.65 51.84
CA ARG A 7 1.09 -7.41 52.59
C ARG A 7 0.36 -6.34 51.77
N ILE A 8 0.55 -6.32 50.45
CA ILE A 8 -0.03 -5.32 49.52
C ILE A 8 -1.35 -5.85 48.90
N ALA A 9 -1.74 -7.09 49.19
CA ALA A 9 -2.96 -7.71 48.65
C ALA A 9 -4.23 -6.84 48.79
N PRO A 10 -4.49 -6.14 49.92
CA PRO A 10 -5.65 -5.24 50.01
C PRO A 10 -5.62 -4.08 49.01
N SER A 11 -4.44 -3.49 48.77
CA SER A 11 -4.27 -2.42 47.78
C SER A 11 -4.48 -2.92 46.36
N LEU A 12 -4.00 -4.13 46.04
CA LEU A 12 -4.22 -4.75 44.73
C LEU A 12 -5.70 -5.07 44.49
N ALA A 13 -6.41 -5.56 45.52
CA ALA A 13 -7.85 -5.79 45.44
C ALA A 13 -8.62 -4.48 45.21
N TYR A 14 -8.23 -3.40 45.90
CA TYR A 14 -8.80 -2.07 45.69
C TYR A 14 -8.52 -1.51 44.28
N LEU A 15 -7.29 -1.66 43.78
CA LEU A 15 -6.94 -1.25 42.42
C LEU A 15 -7.71 -2.04 41.36
N GLU A 16 -7.98 -3.33 41.58
CA GLU A 16 -8.81 -4.13 40.68
C GLU A 16 -10.27 -3.65 40.67
N GLN A 17 -10.83 -3.30 41.85
CA GLN A 17 -12.16 -2.69 41.93
C GLN A 17 -12.22 -1.36 41.16
N ILE A 18 -11.21 -0.49 41.33
CA ILE A 18 -11.11 0.76 40.58
C ILE A 18 -11.00 0.48 39.08
N ARG A 19 -10.16 -0.45 38.67
CA ARG A 19 -9.96 -0.81 37.25
C ARG A 19 -11.27 -1.25 36.60
N GLN A 20 -12.03 -2.11 37.28
CA GLN A 20 -13.34 -2.56 36.80
C GLN A 20 -14.35 -1.41 36.69
N HIS A 21 -14.35 -0.48 37.65
CA HIS A 21 -15.22 0.70 37.60
C HIS A 21 -14.79 1.68 36.50
N MET A 22 -13.50 2.00 36.40
CA MET A 22 -12.95 2.90 35.38
C MET A 22 -13.18 2.39 33.95
N ALA A 23 -13.13 1.07 33.74
CA ALA A 23 -13.38 0.47 32.44
C ALA A 23 -14.82 0.69 31.93
N ARG A 24 -15.78 0.94 32.83
CA ARG A 24 -17.19 1.19 32.50
C ARG A 24 -17.52 2.67 32.34
N LEU A 25 -16.59 3.58 32.68
CA LEU A 25 -16.85 5.00 32.56
C LEU A 25 -17.01 5.39 31.08
N PRO A 26 -17.98 6.25 30.76
CA PRO A 26 -18.17 6.71 29.40
C PRO A 26 -17.00 7.60 28.97
N SER A 27 -16.62 7.50 27.69
CA SER A 27 -15.63 8.40 27.10
C SER A 27 -16.27 9.75 26.77
N ILE A 28 -15.88 10.80 27.49
CA ILE A 28 -16.34 12.17 27.26
C ILE A 28 -15.16 13.02 26.78
N ASP A 29 -15.34 13.76 25.68
CA ASP A 29 -14.35 14.74 25.23
C ASP A 29 -14.81 16.16 25.62
N PRO A 30 -14.13 16.81 26.59
CA PRO A 30 -14.54 18.11 27.11
C PRO A 30 -14.47 19.26 26.09
N ASN A 31 -13.74 19.09 24.97
CA ASN A 31 -13.59 20.11 23.94
C ASN A 31 -14.60 19.96 22.80
N THR A 32 -15.24 18.80 22.66
CA THR A 32 -16.26 18.56 21.64
C THR A 32 -17.57 19.28 21.98
N ARG A 33 -18.51 19.29 21.02
CA ARG A 33 -19.80 19.96 21.18
C ARG A 33 -20.66 19.10 22.10
N THR A 34 -20.94 19.64 23.28
CA THR A 34 -21.65 18.91 24.33
C THR A 34 -22.92 19.65 24.70
N ILE A 35 -24.00 18.91 24.89
CA ILE A 35 -25.26 19.36 25.48
C ILE A 35 -25.35 18.66 26.84
N LEU A 36 -25.52 19.43 27.90
CA LEU A 36 -25.60 18.94 29.25
C LEU A 36 -27.02 19.13 29.77
N ILE A 37 -27.65 18.04 30.20
CA ILE A 37 -29.03 18.06 30.70
C ILE A 37 -28.98 18.13 32.22
N CYS A 38 -29.56 19.17 32.81
CA CYS A 38 -29.53 19.44 34.25
C CYS A 38 -30.94 19.74 34.78
N GLY A 39 -31.16 19.54 36.07
CA GLY A 39 -32.46 19.75 36.71
C GLY A 39 -32.68 18.82 37.89
N TYR A 40 -33.85 18.94 38.54
CA TYR A 40 -34.26 18.11 39.66
C TYR A 40 -34.35 16.62 39.29
N PRO A 41 -34.36 15.71 40.28
CA PRO A 41 -34.77 14.33 40.06
C PRO A 41 -36.20 14.25 39.46
N ASN A 42 -36.50 13.21 38.69
CA ASN A 42 -37.84 12.90 38.16
C ASN A 42 -38.51 13.95 37.23
N VAL A 43 -37.77 14.96 36.76
CA VAL A 43 -38.28 15.95 35.79
C VAL A 43 -38.31 15.44 34.34
N GLY A 44 -37.73 14.26 34.06
CA GLY A 44 -37.75 13.62 32.73
C GLY A 44 -36.48 13.78 31.87
N LYS A 45 -35.34 14.08 32.50
CA LYS A 45 -34.02 14.22 31.84
C LYS A 45 -33.58 12.95 31.09
N SER A 46 -33.65 11.80 31.77
CA SER A 46 -33.28 10.50 31.22
C SER A 46 -34.24 10.03 30.12
N SER A 47 -35.52 10.43 30.20
CA SER A 47 -36.49 10.19 29.11
C SER A 47 -36.14 11.01 27.86
N PHE A 48 -35.71 12.26 28.04
CA PHE A 48 -35.31 13.12 26.93
C PHE A 48 -34.11 12.56 26.17
N ILE A 49 -33.04 12.13 26.86
CA ILE A 49 -31.84 11.54 26.21
C ILE A 49 -32.19 10.30 25.37
N ASN A 50 -33.08 9.42 25.85
CA ASN A 50 -33.53 8.24 25.10
C ASN A 50 -34.35 8.60 23.86
N LYS A 51 -35.05 9.73 23.86
CA LYS A 51 -35.82 10.20 22.69
C LYS A 51 -34.94 10.88 21.65
N ILE A 52 -33.90 11.59 22.06
CA ILE A 52 -33.02 12.33 21.13
C ILE A 52 -31.80 11.54 20.66
N THR A 53 -31.40 10.49 21.40
CA THR A 53 -30.22 9.66 21.10
C THR A 53 -30.59 8.18 21.17
N ARG A 54 -29.70 7.31 20.67
CA ARG A 54 -29.83 5.85 20.83
C ARG A 54 -29.24 5.33 22.15
N ALA A 55 -29.14 6.17 23.16
CA ALA A 55 -28.70 5.73 24.49
C ALA A 55 -29.86 5.02 25.18
N ASP A 56 -29.55 3.93 25.88
CA ASP A 56 -30.51 3.19 26.70
C ASP A 56 -30.24 3.55 28.18
N VAL A 57 -30.90 4.61 28.65
CA VAL A 57 -30.83 5.03 30.06
C VAL A 57 -32.10 4.55 30.77
N ASP A 58 -31.95 3.92 31.93
CA ASP A 58 -33.09 3.48 32.73
C ASP A 58 -33.92 4.69 33.23
N VAL A 59 -35.24 4.60 33.03
CA VAL A 59 -36.21 5.59 33.50
C VAL A 59 -37.14 4.92 34.50
N GLN A 60 -37.12 5.39 35.74
CA GLN A 60 -37.97 4.89 36.82
C GLN A 60 -38.56 6.07 37.60
N PRO A 61 -39.74 5.92 38.24
CA PRO A 61 -40.45 7.02 38.89
C PRO A 61 -39.83 7.46 40.23
N TYR A 62 -38.74 6.83 40.68
CA TYR A 62 -38.06 7.18 41.92
C TYR A 62 -36.80 8.03 41.67
N ALA A 63 -36.48 8.90 42.62
CA ALA A 63 -35.33 9.81 42.52
C ALA A 63 -33.99 9.04 42.46
N PHE A 64 -32.98 9.67 41.85
CA PHE A 64 -31.63 9.10 41.69
C PHE A 64 -31.58 7.76 40.94
N THR A 65 -32.49 7.56 39.99
CA THR A 65 -32.43 6.46 39.02
C THR A 65 -31.10 6.47 38.27
N THR A 66 -30.65 7.65 37.83
CA THR A 66 -29.31 7.85 37.26
C THR A 66 -28.31 8.28 38.34
N LYS A 67 -27.32 7.41 38.61
CA LYS A 67 -26.25 7.64 39.62
C LYS A 67 -24.93 8.09 39.01
N SER A 68 -24.77 7.94 37.70
CA SER A 68 -23.57 8.31 36.93
C SER A 68 -23.96 9.16 35.72
N LEU A 69 -22.99 9.85 35.13
CA LEU A 69 -23.18 10.52 33.86
C LEU A 69 -23.39 9.48 32.75
N PHE A 70 -24.43 9.67 31.95
CA PHE A 70 -24.66 8.89 30.74
C PHE A 70 -24.43 9.76 29.52
N VAL A 71 -23.87 9.17 28.46
CA VAL A 71 -23.54 9.90 27.23
C VAL A 71 -24.30 9.28 26.07
N GLY A 72 -25.08 10.10 25.40
CA GLY A 72 -25.70 9.83 24.12
C GLY A 72 -25.02 10.61 23.01
N HIS A 73 -25.11 10.13 21.78
CA HIS A 73 -24.66 10.86 20.60
C HIS A 73 -25.84 11.17 19.70
N THR A 74 -25.89 12.42 19.21
CA THR A 74 -26.85 12.86 18.19
C THR A 74 -26.11 13.60 17.09
N ASP A 75 -26.63 13.51 15.87
CA ASP A 75 -26.14 14.28 14.74
C ASP A 75 -27.10 15.44 14.44
N TYR A 76 -26.55 16.62 14.17
CA TYR A 76 -27.29 17.84 13.81
C TYR A 76 -26.46 18.71 12.87
N LYS A 77 -27.04 19.20 11.77
CA LYS A 77 -26.33 19.94 10.69
C LYS A 77 -25.02 19.25 10.26
N TYR A 78 -25.06 17.91 10.10
CA TYR A 78 -23.90 17.07 9.75
C TYR A 78 -22.74 17.07 10.77
N LEU A 79 -22.99 17.54 11.99
CA LEU A 79 -22.03 17.56 13.08
C LEU A 79 -22.48 16.64 14.20
N ARG A 80 -21.53 15.93 14.81
CA ARG A 80 -21.77 15.09 15.97
C ARG A 80 -21.75 15.91 17.26
N TYR A 81 -22.79 15.72 18.07
CA TYR A 81 -22.94 16.28 19.41
C TYR A 81 -22.94 15.16 20.44
N GLN A 82 -22.36 15.44 21.61
CA GLN A 82 -22.44 14.60 22.80
C GLN A 82 -23.56 15.15 23.68
N VAL A 83 -24.53 14.32 24.03
CA VAL A 83 -25.58 14.67 24.99
C VAL A 83 -25.25 13.95 26.28
N ILE A 84 -25.12 14.70 27.37
CA ILE A 84 -24.75 14.14 28.66
C ILE A 84 -25.94 14.32 29.60
N ASP A 85 -26.46 13.19 30.08
CA ASP A 85 -27.45 13.17 31.15
C ASP A 85 -26.74 13.22 32.50
N THR A 86 -27.25 14.05 33.40
CA THR A 86 -26.70 14.24 34.74
C THR A 86 -27.65 13.70 35.80
N PRO A 87 -27.12 13.08 36.87
CA PRO A 87 -27.91 12.82 38.07
C PRO A 87 -28.66 14.07 38.56
N GLY A 88 -29.85 13.86 39.13
CA GLY A 88 -30.64 14.92 39.78
C GLY A 88 -29.82 15.71 40.81
N ILE A 89 -29.94 17.03 40.78
CA ILE A 89 -29.33 17.92 41.78
C ILE A 89 -30.46 18.46 42.67
N LEU A 90 -30.24 18.48 43.98
CA LEU A 90 -31.12 19.12 44.95
C LEU A 90 -30.50 20.42 45.47
N ASP A 91 -31.34 21.35 45.93
CA ASP A 91 -30.87 22.61 46.49
C ASP A 91 -30.34 22.40 47.91
N ARG A 92 -29.02 22.19 48.01
CA ARG A 92 -28.27 21.99 49.26
C ARG A 92 -26.97 22.79 49.22
N PRO A 93 -26.43 23.21 50.39
CA PRO A 93 -25.10 23.78 50.48
C PRO A 93 -24.07 22.88 49.82
N PHE A 94 -23.06 23.46 49.16
CA PHE A 94 -22.06 22.71 48.40
C PHE A 94 -21.32 21.64 49.22
N GLU A 95 -21.11 21.90 50.51
CA GLU A 95 -20.39 20.99 51.43
C GLU A 95 -21.18 19.71 51.76
N ASP A 96 -22.52 19.79 51.72
CA ASP A 96 -23.41 18.70 52.11
C ASP A 96 -23.88 17.86 50.90
N ARG A 97 -23.33 18.11 49.71
CA ARG A 97 -23.74 17.42 48.48
C ARG A 97 -23.10 16.05 48.37
N ASN A 98 -23.90 15.09 47.93
CA ASN A 98 -23.47 13.71 47.74
C ASN A 98 -22.48 13.58 46.57
N ILE A 99 -21.69 12.50 46.54
CA ILE A 99 -20.76 12.18 45.43
C ILE A 99 -21.49 12.17 44.07
N ILE A 100 -22.74 11.68 44.05
CA ILE A 100 -23.58 11.62 42.84
C ILE A 100 -23.93 13.03 42.34
N GLU A 101 -24.29 13.95 43.22
CA GLU A 101 -24.61 15.35 42.88
C GLU A 101 -23.34 16.12 42.50
N MET A 102 -22.24 15.86 43.19
CA MET A 102 -20.91 16.40 42.85
C MET A 102 -20.46 16.00 41.45
N CYS A 103 -20.87 14.84 40.96
CA CYS A 103 -20.61 14.43 39.58
C CYS A 103 -21.29 15.37 38.58
N SER A 104 -22.56 15.72 38.81
CA SER A 104 -23.30 16.68 37.98
C SER A 104 -22.68 18.09 38.04
N ILE A 105 -22.23 18.52 39.21
CA ILE A 105 -21.55 19.83 39.39
C ILE A 105 -20.20 19.84 38.67
N THR A 106 -19.44 18.76 38.76
CA THR A 106 -18.15 18.62 38.08
C THR A 106 -18.32 18.69 36.56
N ALA A 107 -19.34 18.01 36.02
CA ALA A 107 -19.71 18.11 34.60
C ALA A 107 -20.12 19.54 34.24
N LEU A 108 -20.96 20.17 35.06
CA LEU A 108 -21.41 21.55 34.89
C LEU A 108 -20.27 22.56 34.97
N ALA A 109 -19.21 22.33 35.75
CA ALA A 109 -18.09 23.26 35.85
C ALA A 109 -17.14 23.13 34.65
N HIS A 110 -16.70 21.90 34.35
CA HIS A 110 -15.57 21.68 33.44
C HIS A 110 -15.96 21.52 31.95
N LEU A 111 -17.20 21.15 31.64
CA LEU A 111 -17.60 20.94 30.25
C LEU A 111 -17.99 22.24 29.55
N ARG A 112 -17.47 22.44 28.33
CA ARG A 112 -17.87 23.55 27.45
C ARG A 112 -19.11 23.17 26.64
N ALA A 113 -20.23 23.12 27.36
CA ALA A 113 -21.50 22.61 26.88
C ALA A 113 -22.58 23.69 26.80
N ALA A 114 -23.60 23.45 25.97
CA ALA A 114 -24.90 24.07 26.16
C ALA A 114 -25.62 23.39 27.31
N VAL A 115 -26.17 24.18 28.23
CA VAL A 115 -26.88 23.65 29.40
C VAL A 115 -28.39 23.73 29.14
N LEU A 116 -29.05 22.59 29.21
CA LEU A 116 -30.49 22.48 29.24
C LEU A 116 -30.94 22.32 30.69
N PHE A 117 -31.65 23.31 31.22
CA PHE A 117 -32.22 23.24 32.56
C PHE A 117 -33.69 22.79 32.46
N PHE A 118 -33.96 21.57 32.87
CA PHE A 118 -35.29 20.96 32.84
C PHE A 118 -36.10 21.35 34.08
N LEU A 119 -37.27 21.90 33.83
CA LEU A 119 -38.32 22.21 34.80
C LEU A 119 -39.51 21.29 34.58
N ASP A 120 -40.11 20.84 35.67
CA ASP A 120 -41.40 20.15 35.66
C ASP A 120 -42.49 21.10 36.16
N ILE A 121 -43.39 21.49 35.26
CA ILE A 121 -44.54 22.37 35.56
C ILE A 121 -45.64 21.63 36.33
N SER A 122 -45.79 20.33 36.09
CA SER A 122 -46.93 19.54 36.58
C SER A 122 -46.89 19.27 38.08
N GLY A 123 -45.74 19.50 38.74
CA GLY A 123 -45.52 19.13 40.15
C GLY A 123 -45.34 17.62 40.38
N SER A 124 -45.46 16.78 39.35
CA SER A 124 -45.37 15.31 39.46
C SER A 124 -43.98 14.79 39.87
N CYS A 125 -42.94 15.62 39.75
CA CYS A 125 -41.60 15.31 40.27
C CYS A 125 -41.52 15.27 41.81
N GLY A 126 -42.54 15.75 42.53
CA GLY A 126 -42.59 15.79 43.99
C GLY A 126 -42.00 17.06 44.62
N TYR A 127 -41.63 18.05 43.80
CA TYR A 127 -41.11 19.35 44.24
C TYR A 127 -41.88 20.50 43.57
N SER A 128 -42.06 21.61 44.28
CA SER A 128 -42.71 22.81 43.75
C SER A 128 -41.82 23.54 42.74
N ILE A 129 -42.44 24.36 41.87
CA ILE A 129 -41.72 25.19 40.90
C ILE A 129 -40.79 26.17 41.63
N ALA A 130 -41.21 26.72 42.77
CA ALA A 130 -40.38 27.58 43.62
C ALA A 130 -39.07 26.90 44.08
N ALA A 131 -39.11 25.62 44.48
CA ALA A 131 -37.90 24.87 44.84
C ALA A 131 -36.99 24.62 43.62
N GLN A 132 -37.59 24.42 42.44
CA GLN A 132 -36.86 24.28 41.18
C GLN A 132 -36.15 25.59 40.78
N ALA A 133 -36.82 26.73 40.97
CA ALA A 133 -36.25 28.06 40.74
C ALA A 133 -35.13 28.40 41.75
N ALA A 134 -35.29 28.05 43.04
CA ALA A 134 -34.26 28.24 44.05
C ALA A 134 -32.94 27.52 43.68
N LEU A 135 -33.04 26.26 43.24
CA LEU A 135 -31.88 25.52 42.73
C LEU A 135 -31.23 26.27 41.56
N PHE A 136 -32.01 26.73 40.59
CA PHE A 136 -31.48 27.44 39.42
C PHE A 136 -30.64 28.66 39.82
N HIS A 137 -31.15 29.48 40.76
CA HIS A 137 -30.40 30.64 41.25
C HIS A 137 -29.16 30.22 42.06
N SER A 138 -29.22 29.10 42.81
CA SER A 138 -28.06 28.59 43.56
C SER A 138 -26.89 28.18 42.66
N ILE A 139 -27.17 27.57 41.50
CA ILE A 139 -26.17 27.07 40.55
C ILE A 139 -25.87 28.06 39.41
N LYS A 140 -26.48 29.24 39.43
CA LYS A 140 -26.35 30.29 38.41
C LYS A 140 -24.90 30.64 38.07
N SER A 141 -24.02 30.68 39.07
CA SER A 141 -22.59 30.97 38.89
C SER A 141 -21.88 29.97 37.98
N LEU A 142 -22.37 28.72 37.89
CA LEU A 142 -21.80 27.67 37.05
C LEU A 142 -22.18 27.80 35.57
N PHE A 143 -23.19 28.62 35.25
CA PHE A 143 -23.65 28.85 33.88
C PHE A 143 -22.90 29.96 33.14
N MET A 144 -21.92 30.61 33.79
CA MET A 144 -21.12 31.65 33.16
C MET A 144 -20.39 31.11 31.92
N ASN A 145 -20.44 31.87 30.82
CA ASN A 145 -19.84 31.52 29.52
C ASN A 145 -20.45 30.28 28.83
N LYS A 146 -21.65 29.85 29.22
CA LYS A 146 -22.36 28.71 28.63
C LYS A 146 -23.73 29.14 28.10
N PRO A 147 -24.15 28.67 26.93
CA PRO A 147 -25.50 28.93 26.45
C PRO A 147 -26.49 28.13 27.29
N LEU A 148 -27.48 28.82 27.83
CA LEU A 148 -28.49 28.27 28.73
C LEU A 148 -29.86 28.29 28.06
N ILE A 149 -30.59 27.19 28.18
CA ILE A 149 -31.97 27.03 27.71
C ILE A 149 -32.77 26.40 28.84
N ILE A 150 -33.94 26.99 29.11
CA ILE A 150 -34.90 26.49 30.08
C ILE A 150 -35.93 25.67 29.33
N VAL A 151 -36.11 24.45 29.80
CA VAL A 151 -36.96 23.45 29.15
C VAL A 151 -38.06 23.06 30.12
N CYS A 152 -39.28 23.44 29.79
CA CYS A 152 -40.48 23.08 30.53
C CYS A 152 -41.00 21.73 30.02
N ASN A 153 -40.81 20.67 30.80
CA ASN A 153 -41.22 19.32 30.46
C ASN A 153 -42.57 18.95 31.08
N LYS A 154 -43.20 17.88 30.56
CA LYS A 154 -44.51 17.34 30.97
C LYS A 154 -45.68 18.27 30.73
N THR A 155 -45.63 19.03 29.63
CA THR A 155 -46.68 19.98 29.23
C THR A 155 -47.99 19.30 28.82
N ASP A 156 -47.97 17.98 28.62
CA ASP A 156 -49.13 17.12 28.43
C ASP A 156 -50.02 17.03 29.68
N LEU A 157 -49.42 17.10 30.88
CA LEU A 157 -50.17 17.10 32.14
C LEU A 157 -50.67 18.49 32.52
N GLN A 158 -49.80 19.49 32.37
CA GLN A 158 -50.10 20.88 32.69
C GLN A 158 -49.49 21.80 31.63
N PRO A 159 -50.30 22.50 30.82
CA PRO A 159 -49.79 23.47 29.85
C PRO A 159 -49.25 24.73 30.54
N LEU A 160 -48.34 25.44 29.85
CA LEU A 160 -47.70 26.65 30.38
C LEU A 160 -48.71 27.76 30.72
N GLU A 161 -49.81 27.83 29.99
CA GLU A 161 -50.88 28.83 30.17
C GLU A 161 -51.76 28.56 31.41
N GLY A 162 -51.74 27.33 31.94
CA GLY A 162 -52.56 26.91 33.08
C GLY A 162 -51.89 27.06 34.45
N ILE A 163 -50.77 27.78 34.54
CA ILE A 163 -49.96 27.91 35.76
C ILE A 163 -50.42 29.13 36.57
N SER A 164 -50.18 29.11 37.90
CA SER A 164 -50.39 30.27 38.76
C SER A 164 -49.58 31.50 38.29
N GLU A 165 -50.10 32.70 38.54
CA GLU A 165 -49.39 33.94 38.19
C GLU A 165 -48.04 34.08 38.91
N GLU A 166 -47.90 33.48 40.10
CA GLU A 166 -46.67 33.49 40.89
C GLU A 166 -45.59 32.61 40.27
N ASP A 167 -45.93 31.37 39.92
CA ASP A 167 -45.00 30.44 39.28
C ASP A 167 -44.62 30.91 37.86
N THR A 168 -45.55 31.55 37.16
CA THR A 168 -45.29 32.16 35.85
C THR A 168 -44.24 33.27 35.96
N LYS A 169 -44.32 34.11 37.01
CA LYS A 169 -43.30 35.15 37.29
C LYS A 169 -41.93 34.52 37.55
N LEU A 170 -41.86 33.43 38.31
CA LEU A 170 -40.60 32.72 38.56
C LEU A 170 -39.98 32.16 37.26
N VAL A 171 -40.77 31.53 36.40
CA VAL A 171 -40.30 31.02 35.11
C VAL A 171 -39.83 32.17 34.20
N MET A 172 -40.54 33.30 34.19
CA MET A 172 -40.13 34.49 33.45
C MET A 172 -38.85 35.12 34.02
N GLU A 173 -38.66 35.12 35.33
CA GLU A 173 -37.41 35.57 35.97
C GLU A 173 -36.24 34.69 35.51
N MET A 174 -36.40 33.37 35.57
CA MET A 174 -35.39 32.43 35.05
C MET A 174 -35.10 32.67 33.57
N LYS A 175 -36.14 32.91 32.74
CA LYS A 175 -35.98 33.28 31.32
C LYS A 175 -35.14 34.55 31.16
N ALA A 176 -35.42 35.59 31.95
CA ALA A 176 -34.66 36.83 31.91
C ALA A 176 -33.20 36.63 32.33
N GLU A 177 -32.93 35.76 33.30
CA GLU A 177 -31.57 35.40 33.69
C GLU A 177 -30.84 34.61 32.60
N ALA A 178 -31.51 33.64 31.98
CA ALA A 178 -30.97 32.92 30.83
C ALA A 178 -30.66 33.89 29.67
N MET A 179 -31.50 34.90 29.44
CA MET A 179 -31.22 35.95 28.45
C MET A 179 -29.99 36.80 28.80
N LYS A 180 -29.79 37.18 30.06
CA LYS A 180 -28.59 37.93 30.48
C LYS A 180 -27.30 37.16 30.21
N THR A 181 -27.31 35.84 30.39
CA THR A 181 -26.15 34.98 30.08
C THR A 181 -25.82 34.96 28.59
N VAL A 182 -26.82 35.16 27.73
CA VAL A 182 -26.71 35.23 26.26
C VAL A 182 -26.18 36.60 25.82
N ILE A 183 -26.70 37.70 26.38
CA ILE A 183 -26.32 39.08 26.02
C ILE A 183 -24.85 39.35 26.35
N GLY A 184 -24.33 38.83 27.47
CA GLY A 184 -22.91 38.96 27.84
C GLY A 184 -21.95 38.22 26.89
N GLN A 185 -22.47 37.36 26.00
CA GLN A 185 -21.69 36.51 25.10
C GLN A 185 -21.77 36.94 23.63
N GLY A 186 -22.43 38.07 23.30
CA GLY A 186 -22.44 38.63 21.95
C GLY A 186 -23.54 38.10 21.02
N GLY A 187 -24.56 37.39 21.55
CA GLY A 187 -25.70 36.92 20.78
C GLY A 187 -26.74 38.02 20.50
N ASP A 188 -27.45 37.91 19.37
CA ASP A 188 -28.56 38.79 19.02
C ASP A 188 -29.69 38.69 20.07
N PRO A 189 -30.18 39.81 20.64
CA PRO A 189 -31.25 39.82 21.64
C PRO A 189 -32.64 39.49 21.06
N LEU A 190 -32.75 39.26 19.74
CA LEU A 190 -34.02 39.11 19.03
C LEU A 190 -34.63 37.69 19.08
N ASN A 191 -33.89 36.66 19.50
CA ASN A 191 -34.37 35.28 19.55
C ASN A 191 -34.98 34.91 20.91
N ASP A 192 -36.06 35.60 21.27
CA ASP A 192 -36.77 35.44 22.54
C ASP A 192 -37.50 34.08 22.68
N GLU A 193 -37.91 33.48 21.55
CA GLU A 193 -38.64 32.20 21.51
C GLU A 193 -37.76 30.96 21.75
N GLY A 194 -36.43 31.08 21.65
CA GLY A 194 -35.51 29.94 21.76
C GLY A 194 -34.95 29.66 23.16
N VAL A 195 -35.31 30.48 24.16
CA VAL A 195 -34.74 30.40 25.53
C VAL A 195 -35.60 29.56 26.45
N LEU A 196 -36.91 29.72 26.33
CA LEU A 196 -37.92 29.00 27.11
C LEU A 196 -38.71 28.16 26.12
N LEU A 197 -38.56 26.84 26.24
CA LEU A 197 -39.21 25.89 25.35
C LEU A 197 -40.06 24.93 26.15
N THR A 198 -41.28 24.69 25.67
CA THR A 198 -42.18 23.66 26.19
C THR A 198 -41.96 22.37 25.41
N MET A 199 -41.98 21.24 26.11
CA MET A 199 -41.89 19.93 25.51
C MET A 199 -42.62 18.87 26.33
N SER A 200 -42.99 17.78 25.67
CA SER A 200 -43.41 16.56 26.34
C SER A 200 -42.68 15.35 25.76
N THR A 201 -42.10 14.54 26.62
CA THR A 201 -41.50 13.26 26.23
C THR A 201 -42.54 12.17 25.95
N LEU A 202 -43.80 12.38 26.35
CA LEU A 202 -44.89 11.42 26.13
C LEU A 202 -45.49 11.60 24.73
N THR A 203 -45.84 12.84 24.35
CA THR A 203 -46.39 13.16 23.02
C THR A 203 -45.31 13.39 21.96
N GLU A 204 -44.05 13.49 22.38
CA GLU A 204 -42.88 13.83 21.55
C GLU A 204 -42.91 15.24 20.94
N GLU A 205 -43.87 16.06 21.35
CA GLU A 205 -43.97 17.46 20.95
C GLU A 205 -42.85 18.29 21.61
N GLY A 206 -42.22 19.17 20.84
CA GLY A 206 -41.16 20.07 21.32
C GLY A 206 -39.78 19.41 21.56
N VAL A 207 -39.66 18.08 21.55
CA VAL A 207 -38.38 17.38 21.79
C VAL A 207 -37.31 17.80 20.76
N VAL A 208 -37.68 17.82 19.48
CA VAL A 208 -36.76 18.16 18.39
C VAL A 208 -36.44 19.65 18.35
N SER A 209 -37.40 20.53 18.70
CA SER A 209 -37.16 21.97 18.74
C SER A 209 -36.16 22.34 19.83
N VAL A 210 -36.27 21.74 21.03
CA VAL A 210 -35.29 21.89 22.12
C VAL A 210 -33.90 21.46 21.68
N LYS A 211 -33.79 20.29 21.05
CA LYS A 211 -32.50 19.81 20.51
C LYS A 211 -31.91 20.79 19.50
N ASN A 212 -32.71 21.26 18.56
CA ASN A 212 -32.25 22.16 17.50
C ASN A 212 -31.80 23.51 18.07
N ALA A 213 -32.60 24.11 18.96
CA ALA A 213 -32.27 25.38 19.62
C ALA A 213 -30.96 25.27 20.44
N ALA A 214 -30.76 24.18 21.16
CA ALA A 214 -29.52 23.92 21.90
C ALA A 214 -28.30 23.80 20.99
N CYS A 215 -28.43 23.05 19.90
CA CYS A 215 -27.35 22.88 18.93
C CYS A 215 -27.01 24.19 18.22
N GLU A 216 -28.01 24.97 17.80
CA GLU A 216 -27.79 26.24 17.10
C GLU A 216 -27.08 27.25 18.00
N ARG A 217 -27.56 27.45 19.23
CA ARG A 217 -26.93 28.37 20.17
C ARG A 217 -25.49 27.99 20.50
N LEU A 218 -25.22 26.70 20.69
CA LEU A 218 -23.86 26.23 20.92
C LEU A 218 -22.97 26.44 19.69
N LEU A 219 -23.53 26.28 18.49
CA LEU A 219 -22.83 26.47 17.24
C LEU A 219 -22.48 27.95 17.05
N ASP A 220 -23.42 28.85 17.26
CA ASP A 220 -23.23 30.30 17.09
C ASP A 220 -22.13 30.81 18.04
N GLN A 221 -22.21 30.46 19.32
CA GLN A 221 -21.17 30.80 20.30
C GLN A 221 -19.79 30.25 19.89
N ARG A 222 -19.72 29.00 19.40
CA ARG A 222 -18.47 28.39 18.95
C ARG A 222 -17.93 29.02 17.67
N VAL A 223 -18.80 29.41 16.74
CA VAL A 223 -18.43 30.12 15.53
C VAL A 223 -17.86 31.48 15.88
N GLU A 224 -18.49 32.23 16.79
CA GLU A 224 -17.98 33.53 17.23
C GLU A 224 -16.59 33.41 17.89
N LEU A 225 -16.41 32.46 18.81
CA LEU A 225 -15.10 32.15 19.39
C LEU A 225 -14.06 31.76 18.32
N LYS A 226 -14.50 31.07 17.27
CA LYS A 226 -13.64 30.67 16.16
C LYS A 226 -13.29 31.85 15.25
N MET A 227 -14.21 32.78 15.01
CA MET A 227 -14.01 34.01 14.25
C MET A 227 -12.99 34.92 14.96
N LYS A 228 -13.04 35.00 16.29
CA LYS A 228 -12.03 35.70 17.11
C LYS A 228 -10.64 35.05 17.02
N SER A 229 -10.55 33.80 16.54
CA SER A 229 -9.29 33.05 16.45
C SER A 229 -8.60 33.22 15.09
N LYS A 230 -7.26 33.26 15.09
CA LYS A 230 -6.45 33.33 13.85
C LYS A 230 -6.57 32.08 12.96
N LYS A 231 -7.11 30.98 13.48
CA LYS A 231 -7.28 29.69 12.76
C LYS A 231 -8.37 29.72 11.67
N MET A 232 -9.16 30.79 11.59
CA MET A 232 -10.13 30.96 10.51
C MET A 232 -9.43 31.07 9.15
N ASN A 233 -8.28 31.76 9.09
CA ASN A 233 -7.56 32.02 7.84
C ASN A 233 -7.16 30.74 7.11
N ASP A 234 -6.80 29.68 7.85
CA ASP A 234 -6.45 28.37 7.28
C ASP A 234 -7.63 27.70 6.57
N CYS A 235 -8.86 28.01 6.97
CA CYS A 235 -10.08 27.40 6.45
C CYS A 235 -10.80 28.25 5.40
N LEU A 236 -10.43 29.52 5.20
CA LEU A 236 -11.11 30.44 4.26
C LEU A 236 -11.21 29.87 2.84
N ASN A 237 -10.16 29.17 2.39
CA ASN A 237 -10.14 28.53 1.06
C ASN A 237 -11.24 27.48 0.86
N ARG A 238 -11.77 26.88 1.96
CA ARG A 238 -12.86 25.89 1.90
C ARG A 238 -14.24 26.55 1.88
N PHE A 239 -14.37 27.75 2.45
CA PHE A 239 -15.63 28.51 2.44
C PHE A 239 -15.84 29.27 1.14
N HIS A 240 -14.74 29.65 0.47
CA HIS A 240 -14.79 30.38 -0.79
C HIS A 240 -15.30 29.49 -1.93
N VAL A 241 -16.54 29.74 -2.36
CA VAL A 241 -17.10 29.15 -3.60
C VAL A 241 -16.61 29.98 -4.79
N ALA A 242 -15.88 29.35 -5.71
CA ALA A 242 -15.38 30.02 -6.90
C ALA A 242 -16.52 30.28 -7.89
N VAL A 243 -16.81 31.56 -8.15
CA VAL A 243 -17.78 31.97 -9.16
C VAL A 243 -17.07 32.08 -10.51
N PRO A 244 -17.45 31.29 -11.53
CA PRO A 244 -16.86 31.37 -12.86
C PRO A 244 -17.07 32.75 -13.48
N LYS A 245 -16.00 33.38 -13.96
CA LYS A 245 -16.11 34.61 -14.76
C LYS A 245 -16.52 34.24 -16.19
N PRO A 246 -17.53 34.90 -16.80
CA PRO A 246 -17.88 34.68 -18.19
C PRO A 246 -16.65 34.92 -19.09
N ARG A 247 -16.26 33.90 -19.86
CA ARG A 247 -15.11 33.95 -20.77
C ARG A 247 -15.55 33.90 -22.23
N ASP A 248 -16.39 32.94 -22.56
CA ASP A 248 -16.88 32.67 -23.92
C ASP A 248 -18.42 32.73 -23.94
N GLN A 249 -19.03 33.08 -25.08
CA GLN A 249 -20.49 33.03 -25.29
C GLN A 249 -21.01 31.61 -25.64
N LYS A 250 -20.30 30.55 -25.21
CA LYS A 250 -20.69 29.15 -25.47
C LYS A 250 -21.44 28.58 -24.27
N GLU A 251 -22.69 28.17 -24.49
CA GLU A 251 -23.47 27.48 -23.47
C GLU A 251 -22.94 26.05 -23.24
N ARG A 252 -22.90 25.64 -21.98
CA ARG A 252 -22.49 24.29 -21.55
C ARG A 252 -23.57 23.71 -20.62
N PRO A 253 -24.72 23.32 -21.17
CA PRO A 253 -25.81 22.77 -20.37
C PRO A 253 -25.40 21.41 -19.77
N PRO A 254 -25.98 21.03 -18.61
CA PRO A 254 -25.82 19.67 -18.09
C PRO A 254 -26.49 18.67 -19.03
N CYS A 255 -25.74 17.70 -19.55
CA CYS A 255 -26.26 16.65 -20.42
C CYS A 255 -26.76 15.48 -19.55
N ILE A 256 -28.04 15.52 -19.16
CA ILE A 256 -28.71 14.44 -18.44
C ILE A 256 -29.60 13.70 -19.45
N PRO A 257 -29.35 12.41 -19.71
CA PRO A 257 -30.17 11.63 -20.64
C PRO A 257 -31.62 11.51 -20.17
N GLN A 258 -32.57 11.54 -21.11
CA GLN A 258 -34.00 11.47 -20.82
C GLN A 258 -34.39 10.20 -20.03
N ALA A 259 -33.75 9.06 -20.30
CA ALA A 259 -33.97 7.81 -19.57
C ALA A 259 -33.71 7.94 -18.05
N VAL A 260 -32.77 8.79 -17.63
CA VAL A 260 -32.48 9.02 -16.20
C VAL A 260 -33.58 9.88 -15.56
N LEU A 261 -34.07 10.89 -16.28
CA LEU A 261 -35.15 11.76 -15.81
C LEU A 261 -36.47 10.98 -15.66
N GLU A 262 -36.81 10.16 -16.65
CA GLU A 262 -37.97 9.26 -16.60
C GLU A 262 -37.81 8.21 -15.49
N GLY A 263 -36.60 7.67 -15.31
CA GLY A 263 -36.29 6.75 -14.21
C GLY A 263 -36.47 7.40 -12.83
N MET A 264 -36.02 8.64 -12.65
CA MET A 264 -36.23 9.40 -11.42
C MET A 264 -37.71 9.69 -11.17
N ALA A 265 -38.47 10.05 -12.20
CA ALA A 265 -39.91 10.27 -12.10
C ALA A 265 -40.66 8.99 -11.71
N LYS A 266 -40.33 7.84 -12.32
CA LYS A 266 -40.90 6.53 -11.97
C LYS A 266 -40.54 6.09 -10.54
N GLN A 267 -39.31 6.36 -10.09
CA GLN A 267 -38.90 6.10 -8.70
C GLN A 267 -39.67 6.95 -7.69
N GLN A 268 -39.97 8.21 -8.03
CA GLN A 268 -40.79 9.09 -7.20
C GLN A 268 -42.27 8.68 -7.20
N ALA A 269 -42.78 8.12 -8.31
CA ALA A 269 -44.14 7.61 -8.45
C ALA A 269 -44.39 6.24 -7.77
N ALA A 270 -43.42 5.71 -7.03
CA ALA A 270 -43.50 4.48 -6.23
C ALA A 270 -43.80 3.16 -7.00
N GLU A 271 -43.84 3.18 -8.34
CA GLU A 271 -43.80 1.96 -9.17
C GLU A 271 -42.40 1.33 -9.11
N LYS A 272 -42.10 0.67 -7.98
CA LYS A 272 -40.88 -0.12 -7.81
C LYS A 272 -41.13 -1.55 -8.27
N GLU A 273 -41.07 -1.79 -9.58
CA GLU A 273 -40.60 -3.08 -10.03
C GLU A 273 -39.13 -3.21 -9.57
N LYS A 274 -38.88 -4.08 -8.59
CA LYS A 274 -37.53 -4.35 -8.11
C LYS A 274 -36.78 -5.05 -9.24
N ARG A 275 -36.01 -4.29 -10.01
CA ARG A 275 -35.07 -4.84 -10.99
C ARG A 275 -34.12 -5.79 -10.25
N LYS A 276 -34.07 -7.05 -10.68
CA LYS A 276 -33.09 -8.02 -10.18
C LYS A 276 -31.68 -7.46 -10.40
N LEU A 277 -30.94 -7.28 -9.30
CA LEU A 277 -29.54 -6.87 -9.36
C LEU A 277 -28.67 -8.12 -9.54
N GLU A 278 -27.44 -7.93 -10.05
CA GLU A 278 -26.51 -9.06 -10.20
C GLU A 278 -26.15 -9.69 -8.84
N ARG A 279 -26.24 -8.91 -7.75
CA ARG A 279 -26.09 -9.43 -6.38
C ARG A 279 -27.22 -10.41 -6.01
N ASP A 280 -28.45 -10.14 -6.43
CA ASP A 280 -29.57 -11.04 -6.17
C ASP A 280 -29.39 -12.35 -6.97
N LEU A 281 -28.90 -12.24 -8.22
CA LEU A 281 -28.54 -13.40 -9.05
C LEU A 281 -27.35 -14.19 -8.49
N GLU A 282 -26.39 -13.53 -7.87
CA GLU A 282 -25.27 -14.16 -7.18
C GLU A 282 -25.77 -14.97 -5.98
N GLU A 283 -26.65 -14.39 -5.15
CA GLU A 283 -27.26 -15.06 -4.01
C GLU A 283 -28.13 -16.26 -4.45
N GLU A 284 -28.89 -16.14 -5.55
CA GLU A 284 -29.68 -17.24 -6.13
C GLU A 284 -28.78 -18.39 -6.65
N ASN A 285 -27.60 -18.08 -7.20
CA ASN A 285 -26.75 -19.05 -7.90
C ASN A 285 -25.56 -19.58 -7.07
N GLY A 286 -25.69 -19.61 -5.75
CA GLY A 286 -24.71 -20.25 -4.85
C GLY A 286 -23.76 -19.28 -4.13
N GLY A 287 -23.98 -17.98 -4.27
CA GLY A 287 -23.31 -16.94 -3.50
C GLY A 287 -21.87 -16.65 -3.92
N ALA A 288 -21.23 -15.79 -3.12
CA ALA A 288 -19.89 -15.30 -3.39
C ALA A 288 -18.86 -16.43 -3.40
N GLY A 289 -18.14 -16.55 -4.53
CA GLY A 289 -17.07 -17.53 -4.74
C GLY A 289 -17.47 -18.78 -5.51
N VAL A 290 -18.77 -19.07 -5.64
CA VAL A 290 -19.28 -20.15 -6.52
C VAL A 290 -19.84 -19.57 -7.81
N TYR A 291 -20.58 -18.47 -7.70
CA TYR A 291 -21.15 -17.79 -8.85
C TYR A 291 -20.04 -17.18 -9.73
N SER A 292 -20.06 -17.52 -11.02
CA SER A 292 -19.18 -16.92 -12.04
C SER A 292 -20.02 -16.06 -12.99
N ALA A 293 -19.99 -14.74 -12.78
CA ALA A 293 -20.68 -13.80 -13.64
C ALA A 293 -20.04 -13.76 -15.05
N SER A 294 -20.83 -13.99 -16.10
CA SER A 294 -20.34 -13.83 -17.48
C SER A 294 -20.20 -12.34 -17.83
N LEU A 295 -19.00 -11.92 -18.17
CA LEU A 295 -18.71 -10.54 -18.62
C LEU A 295 -19.33 -10.24 -20.01
N LYS A 296 -19.59 -11.29 -20.81
CA LYS A 296 -20.06 -11.21 -22.19
C LYS A 296 -21.58 -10.96 -22.31
N LYS A 297 -22.35 -11.32 -21.27
CA LYS A 297 -23.82 -11.26 -21.23
C LYS A 297 -24.40 -9.88 -21.60
N HIS A 298 -23.71 -8.80 -21.24
CA HIS A 298 -24.21 -7.43 -21.42
C HIS A 298 -23.57 -6.67 -22.59
N TYR A 299 -22.84 -7.36 -23.48
CA TYR A 299 -22.30 -6.72 -24.67
C TYR A 299 -23.42 -6.38 -25.65
N ILE A 300 -23.26 -5.26 -26.34
CA ILE A 300 -24.15 -4.80 -27.39
C ILE A 300 -23.43 -5.09 -28.71
N LEU A 301 -23.78 -6.19 -29.35
CA LEU A 301 -23.26 -6.61 -30.66
C LEU A 301 -24.37 -6.50 -31.70
N LYS A 302 -23.99 -6.53 -32.99
CA LYS A 302 -24.98 -6.55 -34.09
C LYS A 302 -25.88 -7.78 -34.03
N ASN A 303 -25.27 -8.93 -33.74
CA ASN A 303 -25.96 -10.21 -33.53
C ASN A 303 -25.69 -10.68 -32.11
N ASP A 304 -26.73 -11.12 -31.41
CA ASP A 304 -26.62 -11.58 -30.03
C ASP A 304 -25.95 -12.95 -29.90
N ASP A 305 -26.02 -13.77 -30.95
CA ASP A 305 -25.44 -15.12 -30.98
C ASP A 305 -23.91 -15.11 -30.83
N TRP A 306 -23.24 -14.07 -31.34
CA TRP A 306 -21.79 -13.93 -31.32
C TRP A 306 -21.22 -13.49 -29.96
N LYS A 307 -22.07 -13.27 -28.94
CA LYS A 307 -21.59 -12.80 -27.62
C LYS A 307 -20.64 -13.79 -26.97
N GLU A 308 -20.87 -15.09 -27.15
CA GLU A 308 -20.07 -16.13 -26.51
C GLU A 308 -18.85 -16.55 -27.32
N ASP A 309 -18.71 -16.07 -28.56
CA ASP A 309 -17.57 -16.39 -29.42
C ASP A 309 -16.23 -15.96 -28.80
N ILE A 310 -15.18 -16.73 -29.11
CA ILE A 310 -13.82 -16.50 -28.63
C ILE A 310 -13.02 -15.95 -29.80
N MET A 311 -12.54 -14.71 -29.68
CA MET A 311 -11.65 -14.11 -30.67
C MET A 311 -10.24 -14.70 -30.51
N PRO A 312 -9.63 -15.23 -31.58
CA PRO A 312 -8.23 -15.65 -31.54
C PRO A 312 -7.31 -14.46 -31.26
N GLU A 313 -6.44 -14.56 -30.25
CA GLU A 313 -5.54 -13.45 -29.90
C GLU A 313 -4.22 -13.50 -30.68
N ILE A 314 -3.71 -14.70 -30.95
CA ILE A 314 -2.38 -14.92 -31.53
C ILE A 314 -2.49 -15.92 -32.69
N LEU A 315 -1.89 -15.57 -33.82
CA LEU A 315 -1.74 -16.43 -34.99
C LEU A 315 -0.28 -16.37 -35.48
N ASP A 316 0.40 -17.50 -35.56
CA ASP A 316 1.78 -17.63 -36.09
C ASP A 316 2.79 -16.61 -35.52
N GLY A 317 2.71 -16.34 -34.22
CA GLY A 317 3.60 -15.42 -33.51
C GLY A 317 3.25 -13.94 -33.64
N HIS A 318 2.15 -13.60 -34.32
CA HIS A 318 1.62 -12.26 -34.48
C HIS A 318 0.29 -12.13 -33.71
N ASN A 319 -0.01 -10.92 -33.22
CA ASN A 319 -1.30 -10.67 -32.58
C ASN A 319 -2.36 -10.38 -33.64
N VAL A 320 -3.53 -10.98 -33.53
CA VAL A 320 -4.63 -10.77 -34.49
C VAL A 320 -5.15 -9.33 -34.42
N TYR A 321 -5.18 -8.72 -33.22
CA TYR A 321 -5.63 -7.34 -33.01
C TYR A 321 -4.87 -6.29 -33.84
N ASP A 322 -3.61 -6.56 -34.17
CA ASP A 322 -2.78 -5.65 -34.96
C ASP A 322 -3.23 -5.60 -36.43
N PHE A 323 -4.04 -6.57 -36.87
CA PHE A 323 -4.55 -6.70 -38.25
C PHE A 323 -6.07 -6.53 -38.36
N ILE A 324 -6.76 -6.12 -37.28
CA ILE A 324 -8.21 -5.86 -37.33
C ILE A 324 -8.43 -4.45 -37.87
N ASP A 325 -8.78 -4.38 -39.16
CA ASP A 325 -9.28 -3.17 -39.80
C ASP A 325 -10.62 -3.45 -40.51
N PRO A 326 -11.51 -2.44 -40.64
CA PRO A 326 -12.75 -2.62 -41.40
C PRO A 326 -12.50 -2.89 -42.90
N ASP A 327 -11.36 -2.43 -43.42
CA ASP A 327 -11.04 -2.41 -44.86
C ASP A 327 -9.89 -3.38 -45.23
N VAL A 328 -9.61 -4.41 -44.43
CA VAL A 328 -8.47 -5.35 -44.65
C VAL A 328 -8.49 -5.99 -46.03
N LEU A 329 -9.67 -6.41 -46.49
CA LEU A 329 -9.81 -7.12 -47.77
C LEU A 329 -9.39 -6.23 -48.95
N GLN A 330 -9.74 -4.94 -48.91
CA GLN A 330 -9.34 -4.01 -49.97
C GLN A 330 -7.81 -3.81 -50.00
N ARG A 331 -7.18 -3.70 -48.83
CA ARG A 331 -5.71 -3.59 -48.75
C ARG A 331 -5.00 -4.88 -49.18
N LEU A 332 -5.62 -6.03 -48.94
CA LEU A 332 -5.10 -7.33 -49.40
C LEU A 332 -5.12 -7.41 -50.94
N GLU A 333 -6.24 -7.02 -51.56
CA GLU A 333 -6.37 -7.00 -53.02
C GLU A 333 -5.33 -6.08 -53.69
N GLU A 334 -5.04 -4.92 -53.11
CA GLU A 334 -3.98 -4.00 -53.59
C GLU A 334 -2.58 -4.64 -53.50
N LEU A 335 -2.31 -5.37 -52.41
CA LEU A 335 -1.02 -6.01 -52.18
C LEU A 335 -0.81 -7.23 -53.09
N GLU A 336 -1.86 -8.03 -53.32
CA GLU A 336 -1.82 -9.14 -54.28
C GLU A 336 -1.62 -8.65 -55.71
N GLN A 337 -2.19 -7.48 -56.08
CA GLN A 337 -1.91 -6.85 -57.37
C GLN A 337 -0.44 -6.39 -57.50
N GLU A 338 0.13 -5.82 -56.44
CA GLU A 338 1.55 -5.42 -56.42
C GLU A 338 2.49 -6.65 -56.48
N GLU A 339 2.17 -7.72 -55.76
CA GLU A 339 2.94 -8.98 -55.84
C GLU A 339 2.80 -9.66 -57.20
N GLY A 340 1.62 -9.64 -57.81
CA GLY A 340 1.42 -10.15 -59.18
C GLY A 340 2.29 -9.41 -60.20
N LEU A 341 2.36 -8.08 -60.12
CA LEU A 341 3.23 -7.27 -60.97
C LEU A 341 4.72 -7.57 -60.72
N ARG A 342 5.13 -7.80 -59.46
CA ARG A 342 6.52 -8.21 -59.14
C ARG A 342 6.86 -9.61 -59.63
N ALA A 343 5.93 -10.56 -59.54
CA ALA A 343 6.16 -11.93 -59.99
C ALA A 343 6.37 -11.99 -61.51
N GLU A 344 5.61 -11.20 -62.28
CA GLU A 344 5.83 -11.05 -63.72
C GLU A 344 7.21 -10.44 -64.05
N GLU A 345 7.74 -9.54 -63.21
CA GLU A 345 9.09 -8.98 -63.36
C GLU A 345 10.21 -9.95 -62.92
N GLU A 346 10.00 -10.77 -61.88
CA GLU A 346 11.00 -11.73 -61.36
C GLU A 346 11.13 -13.00 -62.20
N ASP A 347 10.07 -13.43 -62.89
CA ASP A 347 10.14 -14.57 -63.83
C ASP A 347 11.06 -14.29 -65.03
N ASP A 348 11.34 -13.02 -65.36
CA ASP A 348 12.30 -12.62 -66.40
C ASP A 348 13.78 -12.68 -65.93
N ASP A 349 14.07 -12.77 -64.63
CA ASP A 349 15.43 -12.70 -64.07
C ASP A 349 16.06 -14.10 -63.77
N PHE A 350 15.33 -15.20 -63.95
CA PHE A 350 15.81 -16.56 -63.66
C PHE A 350 16.32 -17.38 -64.88
N GLU A 351 16.44 -16.81 -66.08
CA GLU A 351 17.16 -17.44 -67.20
C GLU A 351 18.64 -17.02 -67.24
N MET A 352 19.48 -17.70 -66.46
CA MET A 352 20.93 -17.48 -66.52
C MET A 352 21.58 -18.44 -67.53
N ASP A 353 22.00 -17.91 -68.69
CA ASP A 353 22.77 -18.58 -69.75
C ASP A 353 24.05 -19.27 -69.22
N GLY A 354 23.95 -20.57 -68.94
CA GLY A 354 25.07 -21.40 -68.50
C GLY A 354 25.67 -22.19 -69.66
N LYS A 355 26.84 -21.77 -70.18
CA LYS A 355 27.67 -22.62 -71.06
C LYS A 355 28.01 -23.92 -70.32
N GLU A 356 27.54 -25.06 -70.83
CA GLU A 356 27.89 -26.38 -70.29
C GLU A 356 29.40 -26.62 -70.39
N LEU A 357 30.04 -26.87 -69.24
CA LEU A 357 31.46 -27.20 -69.13
C LEU A 357 31.70 -28.62 -69.64
N THR A 358 32.80 -28.82 -70.37
CA THR A 358 33.21 -30.14 -70.91
C THR A 358 33.47 -31.17 -69.81
N LEU A 359 33.36 -32.47 -70.12
CA LEU A 359 33.52 -33.57 -69.14
C LEU A 359 34.89 -33.50 -68.40
N GLU A 360 35.97 -33.13 -69.09
CA GLU A 360 37.29 -32.95 -68.49
C GLU A 360 37.33 -31.76 -67.52
N GLU A 361 36.64 -30.67 -67.84
CA GLU A 361 36.54 -29.50 -66.95
C GLU A 361 35.70 -29.79 -65.72
N GLN A 362 34.65 -30.62 -65.83
CA GLN A 362 33.85 -31.05 -64.69
C GLN A 362 34.64 -31.96 -63.75
N GLU A 363 35.43 -32.88 -64.27
CA GLU A 363 36.32 -33.72 -63.47
C GLU A 363 37.40 -32.88 -62.77
N ALA A 364 38.03 -31.95 -63.47
CA ALA A 364 38.99 -31.01 -62.89
C ALA A 364 38.34 -30.14 -61.80
N LEU A 365 37.12 -29.64 -62.01
CA LEU A 365 36.39 -28.83 -61.05
C LEU A 365 35.98 -29.66 -59.82
N ALA A 366 35.61 -30.92 -60.01
CA ALA A 366 35.35 -31.87 -58.93
C ALA A 366 36.61 -32.16 -58.10
N GLU A 367 37.78 -32.34 -58.73
CA GLU A 367 39.06 -32.50 -58.05
C GLU A 367 39.46 -31.24 -57.27
N ILE A 368 39.28 -30.06 -57.86
CA ILE A 368 39.54 -28.78 -57.21
C ILE A 368 38.62 -28.62 -55.99
N ARG A 369 37.32 -28.95 -56.11
CA ARG A 369 36.36 -28.90 -54.99
C ARG A 369 36.73 -29.88 -53.88
N LYS A 370 37.11 -31.12 -54.21
CA LYS A 370 37.59 -32.13 -53.24
C LYS A 370 38.86 -31.69 -52.53
N LYS A 371 39.83 -31.12 -53.25
CA LYS A 371 41.09 -30.61 -52.66
C LYS A 371 40.83 -29.39 -51.77
N LYS A 372 39.92 -28.50 -52.18
CA LYS A 372 39.50 -27.31 -51.41
C LYS A 372 38.77 -27.72 -50.13
N SER A 373 37.86 -28.69 -50.17
CA SER A 373 37.13 -29.17 -48.99
C SER A 373 38.08 -29.81 -47.96
N LEU A 374 39.04 -30.62 -48.39
CA LEU A 374 40.10 -31.18 -47.52
C LEU A 374 40.93 -30.09 -46.85
N LEU A 375 41.29 -29.02 -47.59
CA LEU A 375 42.07 -27.90 -47.05
C LEU A 375 41.27 -27.10 -46.01
N ILE A 376 39.97 -26.88 -46.26
CA ILE A 376 39.06 -26.23 -45.30
C ILE A 376 38.88 -27.08 -44.04
N GLN A 377 38.71 -28.40 -44.17
CA GLN A 377 38.63 -29.29 -43.00
C GLN A 377 39.91 -29.25 -42.17
N GLN A 378 41.09 -29.31 -42.81
CA GLN A 378 42.37 -29.16 -42.12
C GLN A 378 42.52 -27.78 -41.44
N HIS A 379 42.01 -26.71 -42.04
CA HIS A 379 41.98 -25.39 -41.42
C HIS A 379 41.05 -25.36 -40.21
N ARG A 380 39.84 -25.94 -40.29
CA ARG A 380 38.90 -26.01 -39.16
C ARG A 380 39.49 -26.78 -37.97
N ILE A 381 40.22 -27.86 -38.23
CA ILE A 381 40.95 -28.61 -37.19
C ILE A 381 42.04 -27.73 -36.55
N LYS A 382 42.80 -26.97 -37.35
CA LYS A 382 43.80 -26.02 -36.81
C LYS A 382 43.17 -24.88 -36.00
N LYS A 383 42.01 -24.37 -36.41
CA LYS A 383 41.29 -23.25 -35.75
C LYS A 383 40.64 -23.68 -34.44
N SER A 384 39.97 -24.84 -34.39
CA SER A 384 39.39 -25.40 -33.15
C SER A 384 40.46 -25.69 -32.09
N THR A 385 41.66 -26.10 -32.51
CA THR A 385 42.80 -26.25 -31.61
C THR A 385 43.33 -24.89 -31.10
N ALA A 386 43.18 -23.81 -31.89
CA ALA A 386 43.61 -22.45 -31.55
C ALA A 386 42.65 -21.72 -30.59
N GLU A 387 41.34 -22.01 -30.65
CA GLU A 387 40.33 -21.47 -29.74
C GLU A 387 40.48 -22.04 -28.31
N SER A 388 40.98 -23.27 -28.19
CA SER A 388 41.19 -23.95 -26.91
C SER A 388 42.61 -23.82 -26.35
N ARG A 389 43.64 -23.59 -27.20
CA ARG A 389 45.05 -23.48 -26.80
C ARG A 389 45.84 -22.54 -27.75
N PRO A 390 46.84 -21.79 -27.26
CA PRO A 390 47.67 -20.95 -28.14
C PRO A 390 48.45 -21.80 -29.16
N THR A 391 48.48 -21.36 -30.42
CA THR A 391 49.20 -22.04 -31.50
C THR A 391 50.72 -21.93 -31.30
N VAL A 392 51.40 -23.08 -31.29
CA VAL A 392 52.86 -23.12 -31.08
C VAL A 392 53.57 -22.56 -32.32
N PRO A 393 54.46 -21.56 -32.19
CA PRO A 393 55.24 -21.07 -33.31
C PRO A 393 56.05 -22.21 -33.94
N ARG A 394 56.11 -22.25 -35.28
CA ARG A 394 56.80 -23.32 -36.04
C ARG A 394 58.27 -23.55 -35.64
N LYS A 395 58.92 -22.55 -35.01
CA LYS A 395 60.29 -22.64 -34.48
C LYS A 395 60.43 -23.67 -33.35
N PHE A 396 59.36 -23.95 -32.61
CA PHE A 396 59.34 -24.88 -31.48
C PHE A 396 58.53 -26.14 -31.86
N ASP A 397 59.14 -27.03 -32.64
CA ASP A 397 58.52 -28.26 -33.12
C ASP A 397 58.44 -29.34 -32.03
N LYS A 398 57.41 -29.24 -31.18
CA LYS A 398 57.20 -30.18 -30.06
C LYS A 398 56.85 -31.60 -30.52
N GLU A 399 56.30 -31.74 -31.73
CA GLU A 399 55.80 -32.99 -32.31
C GLU A 399 56.78 -33.62 -33.33
N LYS A 400 57.97 -33.02 -33.54
CA LYS A 400 58.99 -33.45 -34.52
C LYS A 400 58.42 -33.67 -35.92
N LYS A 401 57.50 -32.81 -36.33
CA LYS A 401 56.76 -32.91 -37.59
C LYS A 401 57.55 -32.38 -38.80
N PHE A 402 58.61 -31.60 -38.61
CA PHE A 402 59.45 -31.04 -39.67
C PHE A 402 60.70 -31.90 -39.92
N THR A 403 60.51 -33.09 -40.47
CA THR A 403 61.60 -33.99 -40.90
C THR A 403 61.98 -33.77 -42.36
N SER A 404 63.21 -34.10 -42.74
CA SER A 404 63.69 -34.05 -44.13
C SER A 404 62.87 -34.96 -45.05
N GLU A 405 62.41 -36.10 -44.54
CA GLU A 405 61.59 -37.05 -45.29
C GLU A 405 60.21 -36.49 -45.62
N ARG A 406 59.55 -35.84 -44.65
CA ARG A 406 58.23 -35.24 -44.88
C ARG A 406 58.30 -34.07 -45.85
N MET A 407 59.33 -33.22 -45.71
CA MET A 407 59.57 -32.11 -46.63
C MET A 407 59.81 -32.63 -48.07
N GLY A 408 60.62 -33.68 -48.22
CA GLY A 408 60.88 -34.30 -49.52
C GLY A 408 59.62 -34.84 -50.20
N ARG A 409 58.75 -35.53 -49.46
CA ARG A 409 57.47 -36.03 -49.98
C ARG A 409 56.53 -34.91 -50.44
N GLN A 410 56.49 -33.78 -49.71
CA GLN A 410 55.63 -32.65 -50.08
C GLN A 410 56.14 -31.90 -51.32
N LEU A 411 57.45 -31.73 -51.47
CA LEU A 411 58.05 -31.10 -52.66
C LEU A 411 57.87 -31.97 -53.90
N SER A 412 58.05 -33.28 -53.77
CA SER A 412 57.81 -34.24 -54.86
C SER A 412 56.34 -34.26 -55.28
N ALA A 413 55.39 -34.17 -54.34
CA ALA A 413 53.96 -34.04 -54.64
C ALA A 413 53.58 -32.71 -55.33
N LEU A 414 54.47 -31.70 -55.27
CA LEU A 414 54.35 -30.44 -56.01
C LEU A 414 55.13 -30.46 -57.34
N GLY A 415 55.78 -31.58 -57.67
CA GLY A 415 56.57 -31.76 -58.90
C GLY A 415 58.01 -31.22 -58.82
N LEU A 416 58.53 -30.92 -57.64
CA LEU A 416 59.89 -30.39 -57.44
C LEU A 416 60.86 -31.47 -56.93
N ASP A 417 62.09 -31.51 -57.46
CA ASP A 417 63.12 -32.47 -57.04
C ASP A 417 63.72 -32.11 -55.64
N PRO A 418 63.60 -32.97 -54.61
CA PRO A 418 64.03 -32.66 -53.25
C PRO A 418 65.53 -32.89 -52.96
N THR A 419 66.30 -33.44 -53.89
CA THR A 419 67.70 -33.90 -53.68
C THR A 419 68.62 -32.81 -53.14
N LEU A 420 68.59 -31.60 -53.72
CA LEU A 420 69.42 -30.47 -53.30
C LEU A 420 69.10 -29.97 -51.89
N ALA A 421 67.83 -30.00 -51.49
CA ALA A 421 67.39 -29.53 -50.17
C ALA A 421 67.79 -30.50 -49.04
N ILE A 422 67.69 -31.81 -49.30
CA ILE A 422 68.07 -32.87 -48.34
C ILE A 422 69.58 -32.85 -48.09
N ASN A 423 70.38 -32.68 -49.15
CA ASN A 423 71.84 -32.64 -49.05
C ASN A 423 72.34 -31.45 -48.22
N ARG A 424 71.68 -30.28 -48.34
CA ARG A 424 71.97 -29.08 -47.54
C ARG A 424 71.66 -29.25 -46.04
N PHE A 425 70.71 -30.11 -45.68
CA PHE A 425 70.36 -30.36 -44.29
C PHE A 425 71.31 -31.39 -43.65
N ARG A 426 71.71 -32.43 -44.41
CA ARG A 426 72.71 -33.42 -43.98
C ARG A 426 74.08 -32.80 -43.71
N SER A 427 74.46 -31.73 -44.41
CA SER A 427 75.75 -31.06 -44.19
C SER A 427 75.80 -30.19 -42.92
N LYS A 428 74.66 -29.84 -42.31
CA LYS A 428 74.58 -29.03 -41.08
C LYS A 428 74.62 -29.83 -39.77
N SER A 429 74.57 -31.17 -39.81
CA SER A 429 74.64 -31.99 -38.60
C SER A 429 76.09 -32.14 -38.11
N ARG A 430 76.62 -31.15 -37.39
CA ARG A 430 77.87 -31.29 -36.60
C ARG A 430 77.57 -31.92 -35.23
N GLY A 431 78.47 -32.80 -34.81
CA GLY A 431 78.29 -33.82 -33.78
C GLY A 431 77.87 -33.35 -32.38
N ARG A 432 76.96 -34.13 -31.79
CA ARG A 432 76.54 -34.01 -30.40
C ARG A 432 77.67 -34.48 -29.48
N LYS A 433 78.10 -33.63 -28.53
CA LYS A 433 79.08 -33.98 -27.49
C LYS A 433 78.58 -35.21 -26.70
N ARG A 434 79.44 -36.24 -26.58
CA ARG A 434 79.30 -37.29 -25.55
C ARG A 434 79.32 -36.61 -24.19
N GLU A 435 78.26 -36.76 -23.40
CA GLU A 435 78.28 -36.38 -21.99
C GLU A 435 79.20 -37.35 -21.21
N ARG A 436 80.01 -36.78 -20.31
CA ARG A 436 80.83 -37.53 -19.35
C ARG A 436 79.91 -38.20 -18.33
N SER A 437 80.20 -39.45 -18.01
CA SER A 437 79.57 -40.21 -16.93
C SER A 437 79.89 -39.60 -15.56
N LEU A 438 78.83 -39.29 -14.79
CA LEU A 438 78.81 -39.49 -13.35
C LEU A 438 77.69 -40.49 -13.09
N GLY A 439 78.05 -41.70 -12.68
CA GLY A 439 77.09 -42.73 -12.25
C GLY A 439 76.11 -42.16 -11.23
N ARG A 440 74.85 -42.58 -11.29
CA ARG A 440 74.45 -43.90 -10.82
C ARG A 440 73.38 -44.52 -11.73
N GLY A 441 73.68 -45.70 -12.24
CA GLY A 441 72.76 -46.55 -13.00
C GLY A 441 73.51 -47.63 -13.77
N GLY A 442 74.27 -48.46 -13.05
CA GLY A 442 74.75 -49.75 -13.53
C GLY A 442 74.03 -50.87 -12.79
N ASN A 443 73.94 -52.02 -13.47
CA ASN A 443 73.32 -53.31 -13.11
C ASN A 443 71.81 -53.32 -12.93
N ASP A 444 71.08 -54.39 -13.23
CA ASP A 444 71.21 -55.60 -14.08
C ASP A 444 69.76 -56.18 -14.02
N GLY A 445 69.14 -56.75 -15.06
CA GLY A 445 69.55 -58.01 -15.65
C GLY A 445 68.86 -59.17 -14.91
N ASP A 446 67.63 -59.45 -15.35
CA ASP A 446 66.83 -60.69 -15.22
C ASP A 446 66.10 -61.12 -13.94
N ASP A 447 64.85 -61.49 -14.26
CA ASP A 447 63.92 -62.45 -13.67
C ASP A 447 63.19 -62.19 -12.34
N VAL A 448 61.95 -62.69 -12.39
CA VAL A 448 60.98 -62.97 -11.32
C VAL A 448 59.87 -61.92 -11.10
N MET A 449 58.65 -62.41 -11.33
CA MET A 449 57.34 -61.79 -11.12
C MET A 449 57.18 -61.26 -9.68
N ASP A 450 56.81 -59.99 -9.48
CA ASP A 450 55.95 -59.60 -8.36
C ASP A 450 55.29 -58.22 -8.54
N MET A 451 54.11 -58.09 -7.93
CA MET A 451 53.10 -57.04 -8.02
C MET A 451 53.52 -55.62 -7.57
N ASP A 452 52.75 -54.65 -8.09
CA ASP A 452 52.34 -53.35 -7.53
C ASP A 452 53.11 -52.79 -6.33
N VAL A 453 53.75 -51.62 -6.49
CA VAL A 453 53.52 -50.38 -5.70
C VAL A 453 54.34 -49.24 -6.33
N ASP A 454 53.64 -48.26 -6.92
CA ASP A 454 54.22 -47.00 -7.40
C ASP A 454 54.78 -46.15 -6.23
N GLN A 455 56.11 -46.08 -6.09
CA GLN A 455 56.78 -44.97 -5.39
C GLN A 455 57.14 -43.85 -6.36
N PRO A 456 56.73 -42.59 -6.11
CA PRO A 456 57.01 -41.49 -7.03
C PRO A 456 58.37 -40.81 -6.79
N ASN A 457 58.97 -40.41 -7.91
CA ASN A 457 60.28 -39.78 -8.06
C ASN A 457 60.53 -38.50 -7.22
N LYS A 458 61.80 -38.34 -6.82
CA LYS A 458 62.41 -37.32 -5.93
C LYS A 458 62.26 -35.84 -6.35
N LYS A 459 61.54 -35.51 -7.43
CA LYS A 459 61.28 -34.12 -7.89
C LYS A 459 60.06 -33.45 -7.25
N LEU A 460 59.28 -34.19 -6.45
CA LEU A 460 58.04 -33.68 -5.81
C LEU A 460 58.25 -33.04 -4.42
N ARG A 461 59.47 -33.03 -3.87
CA ARG A 461 59.74 -32.54 -2.51
C ARG A 461 59.59 -31.02 -2.28
N ALA A 462 59.21 -30.24 -3.30
CA ALA A 462 58.98 -28.80 -3.19
C ALA A 462 57.56 -28.32 -3.58
N ARG A 463 56.62 -29.23 -3.89
CA ARG A 463 55.27 -28.86 -4.39
C ARG A 463 54.09 -29.38 -3.57
N SER A 464 54.31 -29.74 -2.30
CA SER A 464 53.25 -30.00 -1.33
C SER A 464 53.12 -28.88 -0.28
N ARG A 465 53.26 -27.61 -0.70
CA ARG A 465 52.82 -26.46 0.09
C ARG A 465 51.64 -25.79 -0.58
N SER A 466 50.51 -25.86 0.12
CA SER A 466 49.17 -25.44 -0.25
C SER A 466 49.08 -24.00 -0.73
N LEU A 467 48.25 -23.81 -1.75
CA LEU A 467 47.79 -22.54 -2.31
C LEU A 467 47.41 -21.52 -1.23
N SER A 468 48.27 -20.55 -0.97
CA SER A 468 47.92 -19.12 -0.99
C SER A 468 49.14 -18.24 -0.74
N ARG A 469 49.52 -17.50 -1.79
CA ARG A 469 50.39 -16.31 -1.83
C ARG A 469 51.87 -16.51 -1.43
N SER A 470 52.69 -16.56 -2.48
CA SER A 470 53.99 -15.90 -2.51
C SER A 470 53.81 -14.41 -2.22
N ARG A 471 54.25 -13.95 -1.05
CA ARG A 471 54.66 -12.55 -0.85
C ARG A 471 56.18 -12.53 -0.97
N SER A 472 56.67 -11.56 -1.73
CA SER A 472 57.96 -10.91 -1.48
C SER A 472 58.17 -10.70 0.02
N MET A 473 59.41 -10.88 0.44
CA MET A 473 59.89 -10.78 1.81
C MET A 473 59.64 -9.40 2.41
N SER A 474 58.77 -9.32 3.43
CA SER A 474 58.77 -8.40 4.60
C SER A 474 57.34 -8.22 5.10
N ARG A 475 57.04 -8.62 6.35
CA ARG A 475 55.70 -8.49 6.97
C ARG A 475 55.73 -7.50 8.14
N PRO A 476 54.79 -6.54 8.21
CA PRO A 476 54.55 -5.76 9.42
C PRO A 476 53.65 -6.52 10.42
N PRO A 477 53.77 -6.29 11.74
CA PRO A 477 52.98 -6.98 12.76
C PRO A 477 51.59 -6.35 12.88
N GLY A 478 50.52 -7.15 12.69
CA GLY A 478 49.13 -6.72 12.95
C GLY A 478 48.04 -7.29 12.02
N GLU A 479 48.40 -7.92 10.89
CA GLU A 479 47.41 -8.48 9.94
C GLU A 479 47.02 -9.93 10.32
N VAL A 480 45.84 -10.12 10.92
CA VAL A 480 45.28 -11.47 11.19
C VAL A 480 44.95 -12.14 9.87
N VAL A 481 45.54 -13.32 9.61
CA VAL A 481 45.30 -14.07 8.38
C VAL A 481 43.99 -14.86 8.50
N ALA A 482 43.16 -14.81 7.46
CA ALA A 482 41.96 -15.63 7.38
C ALA A 482 42.30 -17.13 7.57
N GLY A 483 41.98 -17.64 8.75
CA GLY A 483 42.18 -19.02 9.15
C GLY A 483 43.23 -19.28 10.25
N GLU A 484 43.83 -18.25 10.84
CA GLU A 484 44.71 -18.39 12.02
C GLU A 484 43.97 -18.84 13.30
N GLY A 485 42.64 -18.76 13.32
CA GLY A 485 41.81 -19.20 14.45
C GLY A 485 41.26 -20.64 14.35
N PHE A 486 41.59 -21.40 13.30
CA PHE A 486 41.13 -22.79 13.15
C PHE A 486 42.25 -23.78 13.41
N LYS A 487 42.00 -24.75 14.30
CA LYS A 487 42.99 -25.73 14.78
C LYS A 487 43.39 -26.74 13.70
N ASP A 488 42.43 -27.17 12.87
CA ASP A 488 42.63 -28.20 11.85
C ASP A 488 42.40 -27.70 10.42
N SER A 489 43.15 -28.27 9.48
CA SER A 489 43.01 -28.00 8.05
C SER A 489 41.59 -28.33 7.53
N ALA A 490 40.96 -29.38 8.07
CA ALA A 490 39.58 -29.76 7.74
C ALA A 490 38.56 -28.69 8.18
N GLN A 491 38.74 -28.10 9.37
CA GLN A 491 37.88 -27.02 9.87
C GLN A 491 38.03 -25.76 9.01
N LYS A 492 39.26 -25.43 8.61
CA LYS A 492 39.54 -24.31 7.69
C LYS A 492 38.84 -24.49 6.34
N VAL A 493 38.89 -25.70 5.77
CA VAL A 493 38.19 -26.00 4.50
C VAL A 493 36.67 -25.91 4.66
N LYS A 494 36.12 -26.38 5.79
CA LYS A 494 34.68 -26.28 6.09
C LYS A 494 34.23 -24.82 6.24
N ALA A 495 35.01 -23.99 6.94
CA ALA A 495 34.75 -22.56 7.08
C ALA A 495 34.77 -21.82 5.73
N LEU A 496 35.75 -22.14 4.86
CA LEU A 496 35.81 -21.57 3.50
C LEU A 496 34.61 -21.99 2.64
N LYS A 497 34.13 -23.23 2.77
CA LYS A 497 32.91 -23.69 2.08
C LYS A 497 31.67 -22.96 2.59
N LEU A 498 31.54 -22.74 3.90
CA LEU A 498 30.45 -21.97 4.51
C LEU A 498 30.46 -20.50 4.06
N ALA A 499 31.65 -19.86 4.04
CA ALA A 499 31.82 -18.50 3.55
C ALA A 499 31.41 -18.38 2.06
N LYS A 500 31.75 -19.35 1.21
CA LYS A 500 31.28 -19.38 -0.18
C LYS A 500 29.77 -19.58 -0.29
N LYS A 501 29.16 -20.33 0.63
CA LYS A 501 27.70 -20.56 0.65
C LYS A 501 26.92 -19.31 1.08
N SER A 502 27.42 -18.54 2.05
CA SER A 502 26.75 -17.32 2.55
C SER A 502 26.71 -16.19 1.51
N VAL A 503 27.67 -16.15 0.58
CA VAL A 503 27.74 -15.13 -0.49
C VAL A 503 26.73 -15.38 -1.61
N LYS A 504 26.17 -16.60 -1.75
CA LYS A 504 25.28 -16.96 -2.86
C LYS A 504 24.07 -16.02 -3.03
N LYS A 505 23.43 -15.59 -1.95
CA LYS A 505 22.26 -14.69 -2.01
C LYS A 505 22.65 -13.31 -2.59
N ARG A 506 23.79 -12.76 -2.16
CA ARG A 506 24.31 -11.48 -2.67
C ARG A 506 24.73 -11.54 -4.14
N ASN A 507 25.32 -12.67 -4.54
CA ASN A 507 25.68 -12.89 -5.95
C ASN A 507 24.44 -13.07 -6.83
N LYS A 508 23.39 -13.72 -6.33
CA LYS A 508 22.10 -13.83 -7.02
C LYS A 508 21.49 -12.44 -7.26
N ASP A 509 21.63 -11.54 -6.30
CA ASP A 509 21.20 -10.13 -6.40
C ASP A 509 22.23 -9.25 -7.14
N ALA A 510 23.26 -9.82 -7.77
CA ALA A 510 24.33 -9.15 -8.52
C ALA A 510 25.04 -8.01 -7.76
N ARG A 511 25.16 -8.11 -6.42
CA ARG A 511 25.84 -7.10 -5.59
C ARG A 511 27.35 -7.14 -5.77
N ARG A 512 28.00 -5.98 -5.74
CA ARG A 512 29.47 -5.86 -5.95
C ARG A 512 30.30 -6.44 -4.79
N GLY A 513 29.71 -6.60 -3.61
CA GLY A 513 30.39 -7.09 -2.42
C GLY A 513 29.50 -7.13 -1.18
N GLU A 514 30.10 -7.22 0.02
CA GLU A 514 29.35 -7.18 1.29
C GLU A 514 29.02 -5.76 1.76
N ALA A 515 29.84 -4.80 1.32
CA ALA A 515 29.63 -3.39 1.56
C ALA A 515 28.53 -2.79 0.66
N ASP A 516 28.15 -3.48 -0.42
CA ASP A 516 27.15 -2.99 -1.38
C ASP A 516 25.73 -3.21 -0.86
N ARG A 517 25.20 -2.18 -0.21
CA ARG A 517 23.85 -2.15 0.41
C ARG A 517 22.99 -1.02 -0.15
N VAL A 518 23.28 -0.55 -1.36
CA VAL A 518 22.53 0.53 -2.01
C VAL A 518 21.09 0.08 -2.25
N ILE A 519 20.13 0.90 -1.83
CA ILE A 519 18.69 0.68 -2.08
C ILE A 519 18.28 1.61 -3.22
N PRO A 520 18.02 1.09 -4.44
CA PRO A 520 17.60 1.92 -5.55
C PRO A 520 16.17 2.45 -5.35
N THR A 521 15.94 3.71 -5.70
CA THR A 521 14.61 4.32 -5.68
C THR A 521 13.84 3.92 -6.95
N LEU A 522 13.14 2.77 -6.89
CA LEU A 522 12.43 2.20 -8.05
C LEU A 522 11.33 3.13 -8.62
N LYS A 523 10.70 3.95 -7.78
CA LYS A 523 9.66 4.91 -8.17
C LYS A 523 10.05 6.32 -7.76
N PRO A 524 10.96 7.00 -8.48
CA PRO A 524 11.39 8.32 -8.08
C PRO A 524 10.28 9.34 -8.36
N LYS A 525 10.00 10.19 -7.37
CA LYS A 525 8.83 11.09 -7.36
C LYS A 525 8.73 11.99 -8.60
N HIS A 526 9.85 12.47 -9.12
CA HIS A 526 9.89 13.36 -10.29
C HIS A 526 9.50 12.67 -11.62
N LEU A 527 9.34 11.34 -11.66
CA LEU A 527 8.76 10.58 -12.78
C LEU A 527 7.23 10.46 -12.66
N PHE A 528 6.73 10.24 -11.44
CA PHE A 528 5.35 9.78 -11.21
C PHE A 528 4.45 10.85 -10.58
N SER A 529 5.01 12.01 -10.20
CA SER A 529 4.28 13.09 -9.55
C SER A 529 4.36 14.37 -10.38
N GLY A 530 3.19 14.96 -10.63
CA GLY A 530 3.03 16.17 -11.46
C GLY A 530 2.50 15.85 -12.86
N LYS A 531 1.72 16.78 -13.43
CA LYS A 531 1.28 16.76 -14.83
C LYS A 531 2.04 17.85 -15.59
N ARG A 532 2.41 17.58 -16.85
CA ARG A 532 3.04 18.61 -17.70
C ARG A 532 1.98 19.65 -18.07
N SER A 533 2.20 20.90 -17.66
CA SER A 533 1.38 22.05 -18.07
C SER A 533 2.00 22.75 -19.29
N ILE A 534 1.22 23.58 -19.97
CA ILE A 534 1.73 24.46 -21.03
C ILE A 534 2.70 25.47 -20.40
N GLY A 535 3.97 25.44 -20.80
CA GLY A 535 5.04 26.29 -20.24
C GLY A 535 6.37 25.56 -20.04
N LYS A 536 7.14 25.95 -19.01
CA LYS A 536 8.45 25.35 -18.70
C LYS A 536 8.29 23.88 -18.28
N THR A 537 8.98 22.99 -18.98
CA THR A 537 9.04 21.54 -18.68
C THR A 537 10.18 21.22 -17.71
N THR A 538 10.01 20.17 -16.91
CA THR A 538 11.00 19.67 -15.93
C THR A 538 12.09 18.80 -16.56
N ARG A 539 11.93 18.44 -17.85
CA ARG A 539 12.90 17.66 -18.62
C ARG A 539 13.04 18.24 -20.01
N ARG A 540 14.25 18.18 -20.54
CA ARG A 540 14.60 18.66 -21.87
C ARG A 540 13.93 17.83 -22.94
#